data_AF-A0A246TYA5-F1
#
_entry.id   AF-A0A246TYA5-F1
#
_cell.length_a   1.000
_cell.length_b   1.000
_cell.length_c   1.000
_cell.angle_alpha   90.00
_cell.angle_beta   90.00
_cell.angle_gamma   90.00
#
_symmetry.space_group_name_H-M   'P 1'
#
loop_
_entity.id
_entity.type
_entity.pdbx_description
1 polymer ?
#
loop_
_entity_poly.entity_id
_entity_poly.type
_entity_poly.pdbx_seq_one_letter_code
_entity_poly.pdbx_strand_id
1 'polypeptide(L)'
;MPQIRKIDRKSKQVDARDRLIIALYAQLKAERQTRETLEWVIRNGGLSKEVLGAIAADPVPVVTGDDIASVEKIIAIDERRKRKLQNNN
;
A
#
# COMPACT_ATOMS: atom_id res chain seq x y z
N MET A 1 29.46 -29.77 14.38
CA MET A 1 29.66 -28.45 13.74
C MET A 1 28.35 -28.03 13.09
N PRO A 2 27.57 -27.11 13.70
CA PRO A 2 26.32 -26.68 13.10
C PRO A 2 26.63 -25.71 11.96
N GLN A 3 26.24 -26.08 10.74
CA GLN A 3 26.31 -25.23 9.56
C GLN A 3 25.40 -24.02 9.79
N ILE A 4 26.00 -22.89 10.13
CA ILE A 4 25.33 -21.59 10.19
C ILE A 4 24.80 -21.33 8.78
N ARG A 5 23.49 -21.53 8.61
CA ARG A 5 22.77 -21.18 7.38
C ARG A 5 23.02 -19.69 7.18
N LYS A 6 23.91 -19.35 6.24
CA LYS A 6 24.08 -17.98 5.77
C LYS A 6 22.73 -17.59 5.19
N ILE A 7 21.96 -16.82 5.96
CA ILE A 7 20.80 -16.12 5.46
C ILE A 7 21.40 -15.13 4.47
N ASP A 8 21.39 -15.54 3.21
CA ASP A 8 21.79 -14.72 2.09
C ASP A 8 20.83 -13.53 2.13
N ARG A 9 21.28 -12.42 2.73
CA ARG A 9 20.60 -11.13 2.69
C ARG A 9 20.76 -10.58 1.28
N LYS A 10 20.36 -11.37 0.28
CA LYS A 10 20.00 -10.85 -1.03
C LYS A 10 18.83 -9.94 -0.71
N SER A 11 19.13 -8.64 -0.67
CA SER A 11 18.18 -7.56 -0.43
C SER A 11 16.93 -7.87 -1.24
N LYS A 12 15.93 -8.47 -0.60
CA LYS A 12 14.67 -8.82 -1.21
C LYS A 12 13.95 -7.48 -1.32
N GLN A 13 14.38 -6.68 -2.29
CA GLN A 13 13.65 -5.50 -2.73
C GLN A 13 12.22 -5.96 -2.85
N VAL A 14 11.35 -5.36 -2.05
CA VAL A 14 9.92 -5.65 -2.03
C VAL A 14 9.47 -5.65 -3.48
N ASP A 15 9.04 -6.83 -3.94
CA ASP A 15 8.78 -7.04 -5.35
C ASP A 15 7.69 -6.07 -5.82
N ALA A 16 7.65 -5.79 -7.11
CA ALA A 16 6.61 -4.99 -7.76
C ALA A 16 5.20 -5.33 -7.23
N ARG A 17 4.92 -6.63 -7.19
CA ARG A 17 3.67 -7.21 -6.70
C ARG A 17 3.45 -6.94 -5.21
N ASP A 18 4.48 -7.15 -4.39
CA ASP A 18 4.37 -6.93 -2.94
C ASP A 18 4.07 -5.46 -2.62
N ARG A 19 4.65 -4.52 -3.39
CA ARG A 19 4.35 -3.08 -3.25
C ARG A 19 2.91 -2.75 -3.63
N LEU A 20 2.39 -3.31 -4.72
CA LEU A 20 0.98 -3.13 -5.09
C LEU A 20 0.05 -3.71 -4.02
N ILE A 21 0.35 -4.89 -3.49
CA ILE A 21 -0.42 -5.52 -2.41
C ILE A 21 -0.45 -4.62 -1.17
N ILE A 22 0.69 -4.03 -0.79
CA ILE A 22 0.79 -3.11 0.36
C ILE A 22 -0.04 -1.84 0.11
N ALA A 23 0.02 -1.26 -1.10
CA ALA A 23 -0.76 -0.08 -1.45
C ALA A 23 -2.27 -0.35 -1.39
N LEU A 24 -2.73 -1.45 -2.00
CA LEU A 24 -4.13 -1.86 -1.98
C LEU A 24 -4.61 -2.20 -0.56
N TYR A 25 -3.77 -2.83 0.25
CA TYR A 25 -4.05 -3.08 1.66
C TYR A 25 -4.21 -1.79 2.46
N ALA A 26 -3.32 -0.80 2.25
CA ALA A 26 -3.41 0.50 2.91
C ALA A 26 -4.72 1.22 2.56
N GLN A 27 -5.12 1.20 1.28
CA GLN A 27 -6.38 1.77 0.82
C GLN A 27 -7.59 1.07 1.46
N LEU A 28 -7.62 -0.27 1.43
CA LEU A 28 -8.69 -1.06 2.05
C LEU A 28 -8.79 -0.82 3.56
N LYS A 29 -7.66 -0.63 4.24
CA LYS A 29 -7.63 -0.32 5.67
C LYS A 29 -8.24 1.05 5.95
N ALA A 30 -7.91 2.06 5.13
CA ALA A 30 -8.47 3.40 5.27
C ALA A 30 -10.00 3.40 5.09
N GLU A 31 -10.50 2.71 4.06
CA GLU A 31 -11.94 2.54 3.82
C GLU A 31 -12.68 1.86 4.99
N ARG A 32 -12.06 0.83 5.60
CA ARG A 32 -12.64 0.14 6.76
C ARG A 32 -12.72 1.05 7.99
N GLN A 33 -11.67 1.84 8.23
CA GLN A 33 -11.64 2.78 9.34
C GLN A 33 -12.76 3.83 9.20
N THR A 34 -12.94 4.42 8.01
CA THR A 34 -14.04 5.36 7.75
C THR A 34 -15.41 4.71 7.99
N ARG A 35 -15.60 3.46 7.55
CA ARG A 35 -16.84 2.71 7.81
C ARG A 35 -17.08 2.49 9.31
N GLU A 36 -16.06 2.10 10.06
CA GLU A 36 -16.17 1.90 11.52
C GLU A 36 -16.56 3.20 12.24
N THR A 37 -15.97 4.33 11.84
CA THR A 37 -16.33 5.65 12.37
C THR A 37 -17.79 5.98 12.07
N LEU A 38 -18.26 5.74 10.84
CA LEU A 38 -19.67 5.95 10.47
C LEU A 38 -20.61 5.06 11.29
N GLU A 39 -20.31 3.78 11.44
CA GLU A 39 -21.12 2.88 12.25
C GLU A 39 -21.16 3.29 13.73
N TRP A 40 -20.04 3.75 14.28
CA TRP A 40 -19.97 4.27 15.64
C TRP A 40 -20.84 5.52 15.79
N VAL A 41 -20.76 6.46 14.84
CA VAL A 41 -21.59 7.68 14.85
C VAL A 41 -23.08 7.34 14.78
N ILE A 42 -23.47 6.40 13.91
CA ILE A 42 -24.86 5.92 13.81
C ILE A 42 -25.33 5.33 15.15
N ARG A 43 -24.52 4.44 15.76
CA ARG A 43 -24.87 3.78 17.03
C ARG A 43 -24.99 4.76 18.21
N ASN A 44 -24.26 5.87 18.18
CA ASN A 44 -24.24 6.87 19.26
C ASN A 44 -25.10 8.11 18.96
N GLY A 45 -25.92 8.08 17.90
CA GLY A 45 -26.86 9.16 17.57
C GLY A 45 -26.21 10.44 17.01
N GLY A 46 -24.95 10.39 16.56
CA GLY A 46 -24.19 11.55 16.09
C GLY A 46 -24.42 11.94 14.63
N LEU A 47 -25.58 11.63 14.05
CA LEU A 47 -25.92 11.85 12.62
C LEU A 47 -26.18 13.34 12.26
N SER A 48 -25.41 14.27 12.82
CA SER A 48 -25.48 15.69 12.45
C SER A 48 -24.69 15.97 11.15
N LYS A 49 -25.08 17.04 10.44
CA LYS A 49 -24.37 17.45 9.21
C LYS A 49 -22.91 17.82 9.49
N GLU A 50 -22.66 18.44 10.64
CA GLU A 50 -21.31 18.83 11.07
C GLU A 50 -20.43 17.61 11.31
N VAL A 51 -20.95 16.57 11.97
CA VAL A 51 -20.20 15.34 12.25
C VAL A 51 -19.93 14.56 10.97
N LEU A 52 -20.94 14.40 10.10
CA LEU A 52 -20.76 13.73 8.80
C LEU A 52 -19.80 14.52 7.90
N GLY A 53 -19.87 15.85 7.92
CA GLY A 53 -18.93 16.72 7.21
C GLY A 53 -17.50 16.57 7.72
N ALA A 54 -17.30 16.48 9.02
CA ALA A 54 -15.97 16.25 9.62
C ALA A 54 -15.39 14.88 9.22
N ILE A 55 -16.22 13.83 9.19
CA ILE A 55 -15.80 12.50 8.75
C ILE A 55 -15.46 12.49 7.25
N ALA A 56 -16.26 13.16 6.43
CA ALA A 56 -16.02 13.24 4.98
C ALA A 56 -14.81 14.12 4.61
N ALA A 57 -14.50 15.10 5.46
CA ALA A 57 -13.35 15.99 5.29
C ALA A 57 -12.04 15.39 5.81
N ASP A 58 -12.09 14.34 6.64
CA ASP A 58 -10.90 13.59 7.06
C ASP A 58 -10.31 12.90 5.81
N PRO A 59 -9.10 13.27 5.38
CA PRO A 59 -8.54 12.74 4.14
C PRO A 59 -8.29 11.24 4.29
N VAL A 60 -9.12 10.44 3.64
CA VAL A 60 -8.75 9.07 3.27
C VAL A 60 -7.51 9.20 2.39
N PRO A 61 -6.36 8.58 2.73
CA PRO A 61 -5.21 8.58 1.84
C PRO A 61 -5.62 7.92 0.53
N VAL A 62 -5.91 8.75 -0.47
CA VAL A 62 -6.27 8.32 -1.80
C VAL A 62 -5.00 7.83 -2.45
N VAL A 63 -4.96 6.56 -2.84
CA VAL A 63 -3.95 6.10 -3.78
C VAL A 63 -4.27 6.76 -5.12
N THR A 64 -3.48 7.77 -5.48
CA THR A 64 -3.70 8.57 -6.68
C THR A 64 -3.20 7.84 -7.93
N GLY A 65 -3.64 8.27 -9.10
CA GLY A 65 -3.07 7.79 -10.37
C GLY A 65 -1.55 8.02 -10.44
N ASP A 66 -1.04 9.06 -9.79
CA ASP A 66 0.40 9.36 -9.70
C ASP A 66 1.13 8.38 -8.79
N ASP A 67 0.50 7.89 -7.72
CA ASP A 67 1.05 6.84 -6.85
C ASP A 67 1.16 5.52 -7.62
N ILE A 68 0.14 5.19 -8.42
CA ILE A 68 0.14 3.99 -9.28
C ILE A 68 1.21 4.13 -10.37
N ALA A 69 1.26 5.25 -11.08
CA ALA A 69 2.23 5.50 -12.13
C ALA A 69 3.68 5.52 -11.58
N SER A 70 3.88 6.03 -10.38
CA SER A 70 5.16 6.00 -9.68
C SER A 70 5.58 4.55 -9.38
N VAL A 71 4.66 3.72 -8.90
CA VAL A 71 4.91 2.30 -8.70
C VAL A 71 5.23 1.61 -10.03
N GLU A 72 4.41 1.77 -11.06
CA GLU A 72 4.62 1.18 -12.40
C GLU A 72 5.97 1.56 -13.01
N LYS A 73 6.39 2.82 -12.88
CA LYS A 73 7.70 3.28 -13.34
C LYS A 73 8.83 2.55 -12.63
N ILE A 74 8.73 2.34 -11.31
CA ILE A 74 9.76 1.60 -10.57
C ILE A 74 9.77 0.12 -10.98
N ILE A 75 8.59 -0.48 -11.25
CA ILE A 75 8.47 -1.85 -11.78
C ILE A 75 9.19 -1.96 -13.13
N ALA A 76 8.93 -1.04 -14.05
CA ALA A 76 9.55 -1.02 -15.38
C ALA A 76 11.08 -0.87 -15.32
N ILE A 77 11.59 -0.05 -14.39
CA ILE A 77 13.04 0.12 -14.17
C ILE A 77 13.66 -1.17 -13.63
N ASP A 78 13.00 -1.84 -12.69
CA ASP A 78 13.49 -3.09 -12.11
C ASP A 78 13.54 -4.23 -13.15
N GLU A 79 12.48 -4.38 -13.95
CA GLU A 79 12.41 -5.33 -15.05
C GLU A 79 13.51 -5.12 -16.10
N ARG A 80 13.87 -3.85 -16.37
CA ARG A 80 14.98 -3.52 -17.29
C ARG A 80 16.35 -3.89 -16.71
N ARG A 81 16.55 -3.71 -15.39
CA ARG A 81 17.78 -4.14 -14.70
C ARG A 81 17.93 -5.66 -14.70
N LYS A 82 16.87 -6.40 -14.37
CA LYS A 82 16.88 -7.87 -14.38
C LYS A 82 17.24 -8.42 -15.76
N ARG A 83 16.67 -7.87 -16.84
CA ARG A 83 17.02 -8.25 -18.23
C ARG A 83 18.48 -7.99 -18.58
N LYS A 84 19.06 -6.85 -18.18
CA LYS A 84 20.49 -6.57 -18.41
C LYS A 84 21.41 -7.55 -17.69
N LEU A 85 21.05 -7.98 -16.49
CA LEU A 85 21.83 -8.95 -15.72
C LEU A 85 21.76 -10.36 -16.33
N GLN A 86 20.65 -10.72 -16.98
CA GLN A 86 20.48 -12.00 -17.67
C GLN A 86 21.22 -12.06 -19.02
N ASN A 87 21.34 -10.93 -19.73
CA ASN A 87 22.05 -10.87 -21.03
C ASN A 87 23.58 -10.84 -20.92
N ASN A 88 24.13 -10.67 -19.72
CA ASN A 88 25.57 -10.60 -19.46
C ASN A 88 26.16 -11.90 -18.88
N ASN A 89 25.38 -12.99 -18.89
CA ASN A 89 25.78 -14.37 -18.58
C ASN A 89 25.65 -15.24 -19.84
#